data_AF-A0A538GYR5-F1
#
_entry.id   AF-A0A538GYR5-F1
#
_cell.length_a   1.000
_cell.length_b   1.000
_cell.length_c   1.000
_cell.angle_alpha   90.00
_cell.angle_beta   90.00
_cell.angle_gamma   90.00
#
_symmetry.space_group_name_H-M   'P 1'
#
loop_
_entity.id
_entity.type
_entity.pdbx_description
1 polymer ?
#
loop_
_entity_poly.entity_id
_entity_poly.type
_entity_poly.pdbx_seq_one_letter_code
_entity_poly.pdbx_strand_id
1 'polypeptide(L)'
;MSWALDGQVPARPACVVRPQTGAEVAAVLAVCNDSRVPVTPSAGRSGVCGAAVPVHGGVVLDLCGLEGLVAVDDESLLIDVRPGTFGDVLEDELRARHGLTLGHWPQSIALSTVGGWLACRSAGQLSNRYGKIEDMVAGLEVALADGRVVRTGGHGPRASVGPDLTQLFVGSEGTLGVITEARLRVHPVPPAERRAAYGFATFADGLDACRQVLRRGATPAVLRLYDDAESKRNFDVDDHHVLLVLDEGDDAVLDGVMRV
;
A
#
# COMPACT_ATOMS: atom_id res chain seq x y z
N MET A 1 -20.78 -13.13 1.54
CA MET A 1 -20.80 -12.33 2.78
C MET A 1 -22.19 -11.71 2.95
N SER A 2 -23.19 -12.46 3.44
CA SER A 2 -24.53 -11.90 3.72
C SER A 2 -24.64 -11.26 5.11
N TRP A 3 -23.83 -11.74 6.07
CA TRP A 3 -23.87 -11.31 7.47
C TRP A 3 -23.77 -9.79 7.67
N ALA A 4 -22.99 -9.07 6.85
CA ALA A 4 -22.87 -7.62 6.96
C ALA A 4 -24.18 -6.89 6.58
N LEU A 5 -24.90 -7.38 5.57
CA LEU A 5 -26.19 -6.83 5.14
C LEU A 5 -27.30 -7.11 6.16
N ASP A 6 -27.16 -8.20 6.90
CA ASP A 6 -28.08 -8.62 7.97
C ASP A 6 -27.76 -7.96 9.34
N GLY A 7 -26.77 -7.06 9.40
CA GLY A 7 -26.33 -6.42 10.64
C GLY A 7 -25.68 -7.38 11.64
N GLN A 8 -25.15 -8.51 11.17
CA GLN A 8 -24.53 -9.56 11.98
C GLN A 8 -23.00 -9.50 11.90
N VAL A 9 -22.33 -10.08 12.90
CA VAL A 9 -20.89 -10.35 12.88
C VAL A 9 -20.66 -11.86 12.87
N PRO A 10 -19.73 -12.38 12.05
CA PRO A 10 -19.53 -13.83 11.93
C PRO A 10 -19.04 -14.45 13.24
N ALA A 11 -18.18 -13.74 13.99
CA ALA A 11 -17.84 -14.05 15.36
C ALA A 11 -17.34 -12.78 16.07
N ARG A 12 -17.33 -12.81 17.41
CA ARG A 12 -16.71 -11.77 18.24
C ARG A 12 -15.33 -12.26 18.70
N PRO A 13 -14.31 -11.40 18.73
CA PRO A 13 -13.04 -11.78 19.33
C PRO A 13 -13.21 -11.95 20.85
N ALA A 14 -12.46 -12.89 21.43
CA ALA A 14 -12.37 -13.07 22.87
C ALA A 14 -11.59 -11.91 23.52
N CYS A 15 -10.55 -11.40 22.84
CA CYS A 15 -9.84 -10.20 23.23
C CYS A 15 -9.21 -9.49 22.02
N VAL A 16 -8.84 -8.23 22.24
CA VAL A 16 -8.02 -7.44 21.33
C VAL A 16 -6.69 -7.18 22.02
N VAL A 17 -5.58 -7.52 21.36
CA VAL A 17 -4.23 -7.26 21.87
C VAL A 17 -3.57 -6.23 20.96
N ARG A 18 -3.07 -5.15 21.55
CA ARG A 18 -2.38 -4.06 20.84
C ARG A 18 -0.91 -4.02 21.26
N PRO A 19 -0.03 -4.82 20.65
CA PRO A 19 1.40 -4.78 20.93
C PRO A 19 2.03 -3.45 20.50
N GLN A 20 3.21 -3.16 21.01
CA GLN A 20 4.05 -2.00 20.69
C GLN A 20 5.39 -2.40 20.07
N THR A 21 5.73 -3.69 20.09
CA THR A 21 6.98 -4.21 19.53
C THR A 21 6.78 -5.51 18.75
N GLY A 22 7.69 -5.82 17.83
CA GLY A 22 7.69 -7.11 17.12
C GLY A 22 7.88 -8.31 18.05
N ALA A 23 8.60 -8.13 19.18
CA ALA A 23 8.76 -9.17 20.19
C ALA A 23 7.44 -9.50 20.91
N GLU A 24 6.61 -8.50 21.20
CA GLU A 24 5.28 -8.70 21.77
C GLU A 24 4.34 -9.39 20.78
N VAL A 25 4.40 -9.01 19.49
CA VAL A 25 3.69 -9.71 18.41
C VAL A 25 4.05 -11.20 18.41
N ALA A 26 5.35 -11.51 18.38
CA ALA A 26 5.85 -12.88 18.39
C ALA A 26 5.39 -13.67 19.64
N ALA A 27 5.42 -13.04 20.82
CA ALA A 27 4.97 -13.66 22.06
C ALA A 27 3.48 -14.00 22.05
N VAL A 28 2.63 -13.11 21.53
CA VAL A 28 1.19 -13.35 21.39
C VAL A 28 0.94 -14.52 20.42
N LEU A 29 1.63 -14.54 19.28
CA LEU A 29 1.51 -15.61 18.30
C LEU A 29 1.89 -16.96 18.89
N ALA A 30 3.03 -17.05 19.60
CA ALA A 30 3.48 -18.28 20.25
C ALA A 30 2.43 -18.83 21.24
N VAL A 31 1.90 -17.98 22.14
CA VAL A 31 0.88 -18.39 23.12
C VAL A 31 -0.40 -18.87 22.42
N CYS A 32 -0.84 -18.17 21.37
CA CYS A 32 -2.02 -18.55 20.61
C CYS A 32 -1.82 -19.86 19.84
N ASN A 33 -0.63 -20.09 19.27
CA ASN A 33 -0.28 -21.32 18.58
C ASN A 33 -0.29 -22.53 19.52
N ASP A 34 0.34 -22.41 20.71
CA ASP A 34 0.35 -23.46 21.72
C ASP A 34 -1.06 -23.78 22.24
N SER A 35 -1.89 -22.75 22.38
CA SER A 35 -3.27 -22.86 22.87
C SER A 35 -4.28 -23.18 21.76
N ARG A 36 -3.86 -23.31 20.49
CA ARG A 36 -4.73 -23.48 19.32
C ARG A 36 -5.83 -22.41 19.21
N VAL A 37 -5.51 -21.16 19.57
CA VAL A 37 -6.40 -20.01 19.49
C VAL A 37 -6.19 -19.29 18.15
N PRO A 38 -7.25 -19.06 17.34
CA PRO A 38 -7.13 -18.28 16.11
C PRO A 38 -6.68 -16.84 16.38
N VAL A 39 -5.85 -16.30 15.50
CA VAL A 39 -5.40 -14.91 15.52
C VAL A 39 -5.79 -14.24 14.21
N THR A 40 -6.38 -13.06 14.29
CA THR A 40 -6.69 -12.20 13.13
C THR A 40 -5.87 -10.92 13.22
N PRO A 41 -4.83 -10.74 12.38
CA PRO A 41 -4.12 -9.48 12.27
C PRO A 41 -5.06 -8.37 11.81
N SER A 42 -4.99 -7.20 12.44
CA SER A 42 -5.83 -6.06 12.13
C SER A 42 -5.06 -4.77 12.36
N ALA A 43 -5.40 -3.72 11.61
CA ALA A 43 -4.78 -2.40 11.74
C ALA A 43 -5.81 -1.32 11.33
N GLY A 44 -5.53 -0.56 10.26
CA GLY A 44 -6.42 0.49 9.76
C GLY A 44 -7.82 0.04 9.29
N ARG A 45 -8.04 -1.26 9.05
CA ARG A 45 -9.35 -1.87 8.73
C ARG A 45 -10.09 -1.26 7.52
N SER A 46 -9.35 -0.67 6.58
CA SER A 46 -9.89 -0.11 5.33
C SER A 46 -10.02 -1.12 4.18
N GLY A 47 -9.62 -2.37 4.40
CA GLY A 47 -9.74 -3.44 3.40
C GLY A 47 -11.20 -3.80 3.12
N VAL A 48 -11.49 -4.14 1.86
CA VAL A 48 -12.86 -4.40 1.36
C VAL A 48 -13.18 -5.89 1.21
N CYS A 49 -12.22 -6.77 1.49
CA CYS A 49 -12.38 -8.23 1.35
C CYS A 49 -12.72 -8.95 2.67
N GLY A 50 -12.77 -8.22 3.79
CA GLY A 50 -13.11 -8.79 5.10
C GLY A 50 -11.96 -9.45 5.86
N ALA A 51 -10.71 -9.32 5.41
CA ALA A 51 -9.53 -9.96 6.04
C ALA A 51 -9.32 -9.58 7.50
N ALA A 52 -9.72 -8.36 7.90
CA ALA A 52 -9.60 -7.89 9.29
C ALA A 52 -10.75 -8.37 10.21
N VAL A 53 -11.69 -9.17 9.69
CA VAL A 53 -12.84 -9.69 10.44
C VAL A 53 -12.48 -11.02 11.08
N PRO A 54 -12.59 -11.18 12.40
CA PRO A 54 -12.23 -12.42 13.08
C PRO A 54 -13.33 -13.48 12.92
N VAL A 55 -13.41 -14.11 11.74
CA VAL A 55 -14.46 -15.09 11.39
C VAL A 55 -14.48 -16.32 12.31
N HIS A 56 -13.38 -16.60 13.02
CA HIS A 56 -13.25 -17.69 13.99
C HIS A 56 -13.14 -17.20 15.44
N GLY A 57 -13.43 -15.92 15.71
CA GLY A 57 -13.25 -15.32 17.04
C GLY A 57 -11.77 -15.27 17.44
N GLY A 58 -11.45 -15.71 18.65
CA GLY A 58 -10.06 -15.77 19.13
C GLY A 58 -9.49 -14.39 19.43
N VAL A 59 -8.24 -14.14 19.03
CA VAL A 59 -7.53 -12.90 19.29
C VAL A 59 -7.52 -12.02 18.05
N VAL A 60 -7.94 -10.76 18.18
CA VAL A 60 -7.61 -9.73 17.20
C VAL A 60 -6.30 -9.08 17.62
N LEU A 61 -5.33 -9.10 16.72
CA LEU A 61 -4.02 -8.50 16.94
C LEU A 61 -3.99 -7.12 16.25
N ASP A 62 -4.19 -6.06 17.05
CA ASP A 62 -4.22 -4.68 16.57
C ASP A 62 -2.79 -4.13 16.43
N LEU A 63 -2.31 -4.04 15.20
CA LEU A 63 -0.96 -3.60 14.88
C LEU A 63 -0.80 -2.08 14.88
N CYS A 64 -1.86 -1.29 15.12
CA CYS A 64 -1.77 0.17 15.21
C CYS A 64 -0.92 0.65 16.40
N GLY A 65 -0.42 -0.22 17.28
CA GLY A 65 0.59 0.13 18.29
C GLY A 65 2.03 0.04 17.77
N LEU A 66 2.28 -0.67 16.66
CA LEU A 66 3.59 -0.75 15.99
C LEU A 66 3.68 0.36 14.95
N GLU A 67 3.91 1.60 15.38
CA GLU A 67 3.96 2.77 14.49
C GLU A 67 5.27 3.54 14.59
N GLY A 68 5.57 4.28 13.52
CA GLY A 68 6.71 5.19 13.40
C GLY A 68 7.80 4.68 12.45
N LEU A 69 8.60 5.64 11.97
CA LEU A 69 9.86 5.38 11.29
C LEU A 69 10.89 4.81 12.28
N VAL A 70 11.64 3.81 11.82
CA VAL A 70 12.73 3.16 12.55
C VAL A 70 14.08 3.71 12.08
N ALA A 71 14.26 3.84 10.76
CA ALA A 71 15.47 4.38 10.16
C ALA A 71 15.18 5.03 8.80
N VAL A 72 16.03 5.99 8.42
CA VAL A 72 16.01 6.64 7.10
C VAL A 72 17.44 6.65 6.56
N ASP A 73 17.64 6.04 5.42
CA ASP A 73 18.86 6.06 4.62
C ASP A 73 18.61 6.94 3.38
N ASP A 74 19.02 8.20 3.50
CA ASP A 74 18.84 9.23 2.47
C ASP A 74 19.76 9.01 1.25
N GLU A 75 20.87 8.29 1.43
CA GLU A 75 21.80 8.02 0.34
C GLU A 75 21.27 6.89 -0.56
N SER A 76 20.79 5.80 0.05
CA SER A 76 20.22 4.66 -0.69
C SER A 76 18.73 4.83 -1.00
N LEU A 77 18.09 5.89 -0.49
CA LEU A 77 16.65 6.14 -0.57
C LEU A 77 15.82 4.97 -0.03
N LEU A 78 16.14 4.56 1.20
CA LEU A 78 15.47 3.48 1.92
C LEU A 78 14.98 3.96 3.29
N ILE A 79 13.84 3.42 3.72
CA ILE A 79 13.34 3.62 5.08
C ILE A 79 13.04 2.27 5.72
N ASP A 80 13.22 2.17 7.02
CA ASP A 80 12.67 1.11 7.85
C ASP A 80 11.49 1.70 8.62
N VAL A 81 10.31 1.07 8.53
CA VAL A 81 9.06 1.60 9.08
C VAL A 81 8.23 0.49 9.71
N ARG A 82 7.53 0.82 10.79
CA ARG A 82 6.63 -0.13 11.46
C ARG A 82 5.28 -0.25 10.75
N PRO A 83 4.67 -1.45 10.71
CA PRO A 83 3.49 -1.79 9.90
C PRO A 83 2.19 -1.09 10.31
N GLY A 84 2.09 -0.62 11.55
CA GLY A 84 0.95 0.12 12.08
C GLY A 84 0.93 1.59 11.70
N THR A 85 2.00 2.10 11.07
CA THR A 85 2.10 3.51 10.65
C THR A 85 1.05 3.81 9.58
N PHE A 86 0.21 4.83 9.83
CA PHE A 86 -0.77 5.33 8.85
C PHE A 86 -0.08 6.06 7.70
N GLY A 87 -0.67 5.97 6.51
CA GLY A 87 -0.02 6.45 5.30
C GLY A 87 0.14 7.96 5.23
N ASP A 88 -0.86 8.70 5.69
CA ASP A 88 -0.82 10.17 5.77
C ASP A 88 0.25 10.63 6.75
N VAL A 89 0.31 10.01 7.94
CA VAL A 89 1.35 10.26 8.94
C VAL A 89 2.75 9.98 8.39
N LEU A 90 2.92 8.87 7.67
CA LEU A 90 4.19 8.52 7.04
C LEU A 90 4.62 9.54 5.98
N GLU A 91 3.71 9.90 5.06
CA GLU A 91 4.01 10.88 4.00
C GLU A 91 4.32 12.25 4.59
N ASP A 92 3.56 12.71 5.57
CA ASP A 92 3.82 14.00 6.24
C ASP A 92 5.19 14.01 6.92
N GLU A 93 5.56 12.93 7.62
CA GLU A 93 6.86 12.82 8.27
C GLU A 93 8.02 12.81 7.25
N LEU A 94 7.93 11.98 6.21
CA LEU A 94 8.95 11.90 5.16
C LEU A 94 9.14 13.25 4.45
N ARG A 95 8.04 13.91 4.09
CA ARG A 95 8.07 15.19 3.37
C ARG A 95 8.63 16.30 4.24
N ALA A 96 8.13 16.44 5.48
CA ALA A 96 8.47 17.55 6.35
C ALA A 96 9.89 17.45 6.94
N ARG A 97 10.36 16.23 7.23
CA ARG A 97 11.65 16.03 7.93
C ARG A 97 12.79 15.58 7.03
N HIS A 98 12.48 14.92 5.92
CA HIS A 98 13.49 14.26 5.08
C HIS A 98 13.47 14.75 3.62
N GLY A 99 12.43 15.48 3.19
CA GLY A 99 12.30 15.85 1.78
C GLY A 99 12.07 14.63 0.87
N LEU A 100 11.51 13.56 1.43
CA LEU A 100 11.24 12.29 0.76
C LEU A 100 9.73 12.02 0.67
N THR A 101 9.33 11.11 -0.22
CA THR A 101 7.97 10.57 -0.38
C THR A 101 8.06 9.09 -0.71
N LEU A 102 7.13 8.29 -0.21
CA LEU A 102 6.99 6.90 -0.64
C LEU A 102 6.32 6.84 -2.02
N GLY A 103 5.45 7.80 -2.33
CA GLY A 103 4.68 7.82 -3.57
C GLY A 103 3.53 6.79 -3.61
N HIS A 104 3.31 6.07 -2.51
CA HIS A 104 2.20 5.12 -2.37
C HIS A 104 0.94 5.83 -1.86
N TRP A 105 0.09 6.28 -2.80
CA TRP A 105 -1.13 7.04 -2.48
C TRP A 105 -2.42 6.26 -2.74
N PRO A 106 -2.83 5.30 -1.90
CA PRO A 106 -4.14 4.66 -2.03
C PRO A 106 -5.25 5.63 -1.61
N GLN A 107 -6.47 5.44 -2.12
CA GLN A 107 -7.61 6.28 -1.73
C GLN A 107 -7.92 6.21 -0.22
N SER A 108 -7.50 5.13 0.43
CA SER A 108 -7.64 4.92 1.88
C SER A 108 -6.48 5.49 2.70
N ILE A 109 -5.59 6.33 2.16
CA ILE A 109 -4.31 6.66 2.80
C ILE A 109 -4.43 7.05 4.29
N ALA A 110 -5.41 7.87 4.66
CA ALA A 110 -5.67 8.32 6.04
C ALA A 110 -6.29 7.24 6.96
N LEU A 111 -6.65 6.09 6.41
CA LEU A 111 -7.30 4.96 7.11
C LEU A 111 -6.52 3.65 6.97
N SER A 112 -5.51 3.59 6.10
CA SER A 112 -4.72 2.40 5.83
C SER A 112 -3.31 2.53 6.37
N THR A 113 -2.73 1.41 6.78
CA THR A 113 -1.37 1.36 7.33
C THR A 113 -0.42 0.61 6.41
N VAL A 114 0.89 0.84 6.58
CA VAL A 114 1.95 0.21 5.78
C VAL A 114 1.84 -1.33 5.76
N GLY A 115 1.59 -1.94 6.91
CA GLY A 115 1.41 -3.40 7.01
C GLY A 115 0.18 -3.89 6.26
N GLY A 116 -0.91 -3.12 6.27
CA GLY A 116 -2.11 -3.41 5.49
C GLY A 116 -1.86 -3.36 3.99
N TRP A 117 -1.06 -2.38 3.53
CA TRP A 117 -0.64 -2.29 2.13
C TRP A 117 0.12 -3.53 1.68
N LEU A 118 1.13 -3.91 2.46
CA LEU A 118 1.97 -5.08 2.17
C LEU A 118 1.14 -6.37 2.22
N ALA A 119 0.35 -6.58 3.27
CA ALA A 119 -0.47 -7.78 3.43
C ALA A 119 -1.51 -7.93 2.32
N CYS A 120 -2.09 -6.83 1.82
CA CYS A 120 -3.12 -6.84 0.79
C CYS A 120 -2.59 -6.57 -0.63
N ARG A 121 -1.27 -6.40 -0.81
CA ARG A 121 -0.62 -6.07 -2.09
C ARG A 121 -1.28 -4.88 -2.80
N SER A 122 -1.43 -3.78 -2.06
CA SER A 122 -2.15 -2.59 -2.52
C SER A 122 -1.43 -1.85 -3.65
N ALA A 123 -2.20 -1.08 -4.40
CA ALA A 123 -1.72 -0.13 -5.40
C ALA A 123 -2.15 1.29 -5.05
N GLY A 124 -1.26 2.26 -5.26
CA GLY A 124 -1.54 3.68 -5.11
C GLY A 124 -1.95 4.35 -6.42
N GLN A 125 -2.53 5.55 -6.34
CA GLN A 125 -2.91 6.38 -7.49
C GLN A 125 -1.70 6.75 -8.36
N LEU A 126 -0.51 6.89 -7.75
CA LEU A 126 0.73 7.25 -8.42
C LEU A 126 1.57 6.04 -8.87
N SER A 127 0.98 4.83 -8.88
CA SER A 127 1.72 3.58 -9.11
C SER A 127 2.32 3.43 -10.51
N ASN A 128 1.86 4.20 -11.49
CA ASN A 128 2.51 4.26 -12.81
C ASN A 128 3.94 4.83 -12.72
N ARG A 129 4.18 5.75 -11.77
CA ARG A 129 5.49 6.39 -11.56
C ARG A 129 6.34 5.65 -10.54
N TYR A 130 5.76 5.33 -9.39
CA TYR A 130 6.50 4.79 -8.23
C TYR A 130 6.42 3.27 -8.07
N GLY A 131 5.60 2.60 -8.88
CA GLY A 131 5.29 1.20 -8.70
C GLY A 131 4.21 0.96 -7.63
N LYS A 132 3.92 -0.31 -7.39
CA LYS A 132 3.00 -0.76 -6.34
C LYS A 132 3.79 -1.18 -5.10
N ILE A 133 3.09 -1.58 -4.04
CA ILE A 133 3.76 -1.91 -2.78
C ILE A 133 4.74 -3.09 -2.94
N GLU A 134 4.46 -4.04 -3.84
CA GLU A 134 5.34 -5.16 -4.17
C GLU A 134 6.64 -4.74 -4.87
N ASP A 135 6.66 -3.57 -5.52
CA ASP A 135 7.83 -2.99 -6.18
C ASP A 135 8.63 -2.12 -5.20
N MET A 136 7.94 -1.49 -4.25
CA MET A 136 8.51 -0.59 -3.24
C MET A 136 9.22 -1.33 -2.10
N VAL A 137 8.76 -2.53 -1.75
CA VAL A 137 9.34 -3.30 -0.64
C VAL A 137 10.71 -3.86 -1.00
N ALA A 138 11.69 -3.63 -0.12
CA ALA A 138 13.04 -4.16 -0.25
C ALA A 138 13.35 -5.27 0.78
N GLY A 139 12.57 -5.35 1.87
CA GLY A 139 12.70 -6.41 2.87
C GLY A 139 11.62 -6.30 3.95
N LEU A 140 11.43 -7.40 4.68
CA LEU A 140 10.42 -7.50 5.75
C LEU A 140 10.99 -8.24 6.95
N GLU A 141 10.58 -7.81 8.15
CA GLU A 141 10.58 -8.64 9.35
C GLU A 141 9.17 -9.20 9.57
N VAL A 142 9.07 -10.50 9.80
CA VAL A 142 7.80 -11.20 9.95
C VAL A 142 7.84 -12.15 11.14
N ALA A 143 6.85 -12.06 12.02
CA ALA A 143 6.60 -13.04 13.06
C ALA A 143 5.69 -14.16 12.53
N LEU A 144 6.17 -15.39 12.60
CA LEU A 144 5.43 -16.59 12.20
C LEU A 144 4.45 -17.03 13.28
N ALA A 145 3.53 -17.93 12.94
CA ALA A 145 2.49 -18.40 13.86
C ALA A 145 3.05 -19.00 15.16
N ASP A 146 4.20 -19.67 15.11
CA ASP A 146 4.87 -20.24 16.31
C ASP A 146 5.73 -19.23 17.08
N GLY A 147 5.68 -17.95 16.70
CA GLY A 147 6.46 -16.87 17.31
C GLY A 147 7.89 -16.73 16.80
N ARG A 148 8.38 -17.58 15.89
CA ARG A 148 9.68 -17.35 15.26
C ARG A 148 9.64 -16.07 14.43
N VAL A 149 10.70 -15.28 14.50
CA VAL A 149 10.87 -14.08 13.66
C VAL A 149 11.81 -14.41 12.49
N VAL A 150 11.37 -14.09 11.29
CA VAL A 150 12.15 -14.22 10.06
C VAL A 150 12.37 -12.86 9.42
N ARG A 151 13.52 -12.68 8.79
CA ARG A 151 13.85 -11.49 7.98
C ARG A 151 14.04 -11.91 6.54
N THR A 152 13.47 -11.13 5.63
CA THR A 152 13.50 -11.38 4.18
C THR A 152 14.07 -10.15 3.46
N GLY A 153 14.70 -10.37 2.31
CA GLY A 153 15.25 -9.30 1.49
C GLY A 153 16.35 -8.49 2.20
N GLY A 154 16.51 -7.23 1.82
CA GLY A 154 17.40 -6.28 2.50
C GLY A 154 18.90 -6.46 2.23
N HIS A 155 19.31 -7.40 1.38
CA HIS A 155 20.72 -7.70 1.06
C HIS A 155 21.34 -6.80 -0.04
N GLY A 156 20.61 -5.77 -0.49
CA GLY A 156 21.02 -4.88 -1.56
C GLY A 156 19.87 -4.54 -2.51
N PRO A 157 20.10 -3.70 -3.54
CA PRO A 157 19.04 -3.25 -4.43
C PRO A 157 18.48 -4.38 -5.31
N ARG A 158 19.25 -5.45 -5.53
CA ARG A 158 18.85 -6.65 -6.27
C ARG A 158 19.66 -7.84 -5.78
N ALA A 159 19.02 -9.01 -5.67
CA ALA A 159 19.69 -10.25 -5.30
C ALA A 159 19.17 -11.43 -6.14
N SER A 160 19.98 -12.49 -6.26
CA SER A 160 19.62 -13.75 -6.93
C SER A 160 20.16 -14.92 -6.11
N VAL A 161 19.69 -15.04 -4.88
CA VAL A 161 20.19 -15.98 -3.86
C VAL A 161 19.16 -17.05 -3.48
N GLY A 162 18.27 -17.39 -4.43
CA GLY A 162 17.15 -18.29 -4.24
C GLY A 162 15.81 -17.60 -4.51
N PRO A 163 14.68 -18.23 -4.15
CA PRO A 163 13.36 -17.61 -4.24
C PRO A 163 13.27 -16.34 -3.39
N ASP A 164 12.56 -15.33 -3.91
CA ASP A 164 12.27 -14.12 -3.14
C ASP A 164 11.19 -14.39 -2.10
N LEU A 165 11.62 -14.65 -0.86
CA LEU A 165 10.71 -14.92 0.26
C LEU A 165 9.92 -13.68 0.69
N THR A 166 10.37 -12.46 0.37
CA THR A 166 9.61 -11.24 0.67
C THR A 166 8.26 -11.29 -0.06
N GLN A 167 8.26 -11.72 -1.31
CA GLN A 167 7.05 -11.81 -2.15
C GLN A 167 6.06 -12.90 -1.70
N LEU A 168 6.44 -13.81 -0.79
CA LEU A 168 5.49 -14.73 -0.17
C LEU A 168 4.58 -14.02 0.85
N PHE A 169 5.11 -13.03 1.56
CA PHE A 169 4.37 -12.31 2.60
C PHE A 169 3.56 -11.13 2.03
N VAL A 170 4.03 -10.54 0.93
CA VAL A 170 3.29 -9.50 0.21
C VAL A 170 2.07 -10.11 -0.48
N GLY A 171 0.87 -9.66 -0.10
CA GLY A 171 -0.38 -10.25 -0.56
C GLY A 171 -0.81 -11.51 0.19
N SER A 172 -0.15 -11.87 1.29
CA SER A 172 -0.52 -13.04 2.11
C SER A 172 -1.75 -12.81 2.99
N GLU A 173 -2.25 -11.57 3.09
CA GLU A 173 -3.38 -11.17 3.93
C GLU A 173 -3.24 -11.62 5.40
N GLY A 174 -2.01 -11.68 5.91
CA GLY A 174 -1.71 -12.08 7.28
C GLY A 174 -1.82 -13.58 7.57
N THR A 175 -2.03 -14.41 6.54
CA THR A 175 -2.22 -15.87 6.69
C THR A 175 -0.92 -16.65 6.85
N LEU A 176 0.20 -16.09 6.41
CA LEU A 176 1.52 -16.75 6.45
C LEU A 176 2.41 -16.23 7.59
N GLY A 177 2.03 -15.11 8.21
CA GLY A 177 2.77 -14.44 9.27
C GLY A 177 2.32 -13.00 9.43
N VAL A 178 2.80 -12.36 10.49
CA VAL A 178 2.51 -10.96 10.82
C VAL A 178 3.75 -10.12 10.54
N ILE A 179 3.64 -9.18 9.59
CA ILE A 179 4.70 -8.22 9.30
C ILE A 179 4.89 -7.33 10.53
N THR A 180 6.13 -7.21 11.03
CA THR A 180 6.49 -6.41 12.22
C THR A 180 7.38 -5.22 11.90
N GLU A 181 8.08 -5.23 10.77
CA GLU A 181 8.86 -4.12 10.23
C GLU A 181 8.97 -4.27 8.71
N ALA A 182 9.02 -3.15 7.98
CA ALA A 182 9.19 -3.14 6.54
C ALA A 182 10.29 -2.17 6.12
N ARG A 183 11.16 -2.63 5.20
CA ARG A 183 12.12 -1.80 4.50
C ARG A 183 11.54 -1.40 3.15
N LEU A 184 11.34 -0.11 2.90
CA LEU A 184 10.70 0.43 1.70
C LEU A 184 11.63 1.39 0.96
N ARG A 185 11.52 1.40 -0.37
CA ARG A 185 12.16 2.38 -1.26
C ARG A 185 11.34 3.65 -1.27
N VAL A 186 12.03 4.79 -1.17
CA VAL A 186 11.43 6.13 -1.22
C VAL A 186 12.05 6.95 -2.34
N HIS A 187 11.50 8.13 -2.57
CA HIS A 187 11.90 9.05 -3.63
C HIS A 187 12.03 10.45 -3.06
N PRO A 188 12.89 11.32 -3.62
CA PRO A 188 12.84 12.75 -3.33
C PRO A 188 11.46 13.32 -3.65
N VAL A 189 11.00 14.28 -2.85
CA VAL A 189 9.76 15.02 -3.17
C VAL A 189 9.92 15.73 -4.51
N PRO A 190 8.98 15.55 -5.46
CA PRO A 190 9.06 16.20 -6.75
C PRO A 190 8.95 17.73 -6.60
N PRO A 191 9.77 18.51 -7.33
CA PRO A 191 9.75 19.97 -7.21
C PRO A 191 8.55 20.62 -7.90
N ALA A 192 7.89 19.92 -8.83
CA ALA A 192 6.74 20.42 -9.57
C ALA A 192 5.75 19.29 -9.93
N GLU A 193 4.50 19.68 -10.16
CA GLU A 193 3.46 18.83 -10.75
C GLU A 193 2.81 19.53 -11.95
N ARG A 194 2.29 18.76 -12.90
CA ARG A 194 1.41 19.25 -13.97
C ARG A 194 0.19 18.36 -14.09
N ARG A 195 -0.95 19.01 -14.36
CA ARG A 195 -2.26 18.36 -14.48
C ARG A 195 -2.90 18.77 -15.79
N ALA A 196 -3.51 17.80 -16.45
CA ALA A 196 -4.29 18.00 -17.66
C ALA A 196 -5.54 17.11 -17.65
N ALA A 197 -6.58 17.57 -18.33
CA ALA A 197 -7.79 16.81 -18.56
C ALA A 197 -8.14 16.86 -20.06
N TYR A 198 -8.51 15.72 -20.62
CA TYR A 198 -8.89 15.59 -22.03
C TYR A 198 -10.26 14.93 -22.13
N GLY A 199 -11.13 15.48 -22.98
CA GLY A 199 -12.43 14.87 -23.29
C GLY A 199 -12.36 14.08 -24.59
N PHE A 200 -12.92 12.87 -24.58
CA PHE A 200 -13.02 12.01 -25.76
C PHE A 200 -14.49 11.73 -26.09
N ALA A 201 -14.82 11.69 -27.39
CA ALA A 201 -16.16 11.39 -27.87
C ALA A 201 -16.58 9.94 -27.57
N THR A 202 -15.62 9.02 -27.50
CA THR A 202 -15.87 7.62 -27.11
C THR A 202 -14.84 7.14 -26.10
N PHE A 203 -15.25 6.21 -25.24
CA PHE A 203 -14.34 5.57 -24.29
C PHE A 203 -13.18 4.84 -25.00
N ALA A 204 -13.44 4.29 -26.19
CA ALA A 204 -12.44 3.61 -27.00
C ALA A 204 -11.33 4.57 -27.45
N ASP A 205 -11.67 5.80 -27.83
CA ASP A 205 -10.67 6.81 -28.23
C ASP A 205 -9.79 7.24 -27.05
N GLY A 206 -10.39 7.43 -25.87
CA GLY A 206 -9.64 7.72 -24.65
C GLY A 206 -8.71 6.57 -24.24
N LEU A 207 -9.18 5.33 -24.38
CA LEU A 207 -8.37 4.14 -24.11
C LEU A 207 -7.23 4.01 -25.12
N ASP A 208 -7.47 4.34 -26.39
CA ASP A 208 -6.42 4.37 -27.41
C ASP A 208 -5.36 5.42 -27.11
N ALA A 209 -5.76 6.62 -26.66
CA ALA A 209 -4.83 7.64 -26.21
C ALA A 209 -3.95 7.15 -25.06
N CYS A 210 -4.53 6.52 -24.03
CA CYS A 210 -3.77 5.90 -22.94
C CYS A 210 -2.74 4.88 -23.46
N ARG A 211 -3.17 4.02 -24.39
CA ARG A 211 -2.29 3.02 -25.03
C ARG A 211 -1.15 3.68 -25.78
N GLN A 212 -1.41 4.75 -26.54
CA GLN A 212 -0.38 5.47 -27.28
C GLN A 212 0.64 6.12 -26.35
N VAL A 213 0.20 6.76 -25.27
CA VAL A 213 1.07 7.37 -24.23
C VAL A 213 2.04 6.31 -23.68
N LEU A 214 1.52 5.18 -23.21
CA LEU A 214 2.36 4.12 -22.62
C LEU A 214 3.29 3.48 -23.65
N ARG A 215 2.85 3.27 -24.90
CA ARG A 215 3.70 2.71 -25.96
C ARG A 215 4.86 3.62 -26.38
N ARG A 216 4.77 4.93 -26.12
CA ARG A 216 5.88 5.87 -26.29
C ARG A 216 6.87 5.83 -25.12
N GLY A 217 6.62 5.02 -24.09
CA GLY A 217 7.47 4.90 -22.91
C GLY A 217 7.22 5.97 -21.84
N ALA A 218 6.15 6.76 -21.97
CA ALA A 218 5.78 7.72 -20.95
C ALA A 218 5.18 7.02 -19.72
N THR A 219 5.52 7.51 -18.53
CA THR A 219 5.05 6.98 -17.24
C THR A 219 4.45 8.11 -16.38
N PRO A 220 3.37 8.77 -16.84
CA PRO A 220 2.72 9.81 -16.05
C PRO A 220 2.25 9.23 -14.71
N ALA A 221 2.45 9.96 -13.63
CA ALA A 221 2.09 9.51 -12.28
C ALA A 221 0.62 9.05 -12.19
N VAL A 222 -0.30 9.78 -12.82
CA VAL A 222 -1.70 9.38 -12.97
C VAL A 222 -2.10 9.40 -14.44
N LEU A 223 -2.75 8.32 -14.87
CA LEU A 223 -3.44 8.22 -16.15
C LEU A 223 -4.78 7.53 -15.90
N ARG A 224 -5.87 8.29 -15.82
CA ARG A 224 -7.18 7.78 -15.39
C ARG A 224 -8.28 8.20 -16.34
N LEU A 225 -8.84 7.21 -17.05
CA LEU A 225 -9.97 7.37 -17.95
C LEU A 225 -11.27 7.04 -17.23
N TYR A 226 -12.26 7.92 -17.35
CA TYR A 226 -13.61 7.74 -16.81
C TYR A 226 -14.57 7.40 -17.95
N ASP A 227 -15.53 6.51 -17.67
CA ASP A 227 -16.66 6.27 -18.58
C ASP A 227 -17.66 7.43 -18.54
N ASP A 228 -18.76 7.34 -19.30
CA ASP A 228 -19.76 8.41 -19.38
C ASP A 228 -20.41 8.68 -18.02
N ALA A 229 -20.85 7.63 -17.33
CA ALA A 229 -21.54 7.74 -16.04
C ALA A 229 -20.65 8.39 -14.97
N GLU A 230 -19.38 7.98 -14.88
CA GLU A 230 -18.44 8.56 -13.93
C GLU A 230 -17.93 9.93 -14.37
N SER A 231 -17.83 10.22 -15.67
CA SER A 231 -17.46 11.56 -16.15
C SER A 231 -18.52 12.59 -15.79
N LYS A 232 -19.80 12.25 -16.01
CA LYS A 232 -20.94 13.05 -15.58
C LYS A 232 -20.97 13.23 -14.06
N ARG A 233 -20.85 12.12 -13.32
CA ARG A 233 -20.94 12.13 -11.85
C ARG A 233 -19.84 12.96 -11.19
N ASN A 234 -18.61 12.87 -11.68
CA ASN A 234 -17.46 13.48 -11.01
C ASN A 234 -17.14 14.89 -11.55
N PHE A 235 -17.52 15.21 -12.80
CA PHE A 235 -17.09 16.44 -13.48
C PHE A 235 -18.21 17.24 -14.14
N ASP A 236 -19.47 16.78 -14.08
CA ASP A 236 -20.63 17.43 -14.72
C ASP A 236 -20.43 17.63 -16.23
N VAL A 237 -19.77 16.66 -16.88
CA VAL A 237 -19.53 16.65 -18.33
C VAL A 237 -20.43 15.60 -18.96
N ASP A 238 -21.30 16.04 -19.86
CA ASP A 238 -22.13 15.18 -20.70
C ASP A 238 -21.45 14.88 -22.04
N ASP A 239 -21.77 13.73 -22.62
CA ASP A 239 -21.35 13.28 -23.96
C ASP A 239 -19.82 13.19 -24.18
N HIS A 240 -19.03 13.17 -23.10
CA HIS A 240 -17.58 13.00 -23.17
C HIS A 240 -17.05 12.06 -22.08
N HIS A 241 -15.99 11.35 -22.43
CA HIS A 241 -15.20 10.53 -21.53
C HIS A 241 -13.96 11.28 -21.10
N VAL A 242 -13.81 11.53 -19.79
CA VAL A 242 -12.72 12.34 -19.25
C VAL A 242 -11.49 11.48 -18.98
N LEU A 243 -10.35 11.88 -19.55
CA LEU A 243 -9.03 11.38 -19.20
C LEU A 243 -8.31 12.41 -18.34
N LEU A 244 -8.00 12.04 -17.09
CA LEU A 244 -7.12 12.82 -16.23
C LEU A 244 -5.68 12.34 -16.38
N VAL A 245 -4.78 13.30 -16.58
CA VAL A 245 -3.33 13.10 -16.59
C VAL A 245 -2.72 13.98 -15.52
N LEU A 246 -1.96 13.37 -14.61
CA LEU A 246 -1.12 14.10 -13.67
C LEU A 246 0.28 13.53 -13.77
N ASP A 247 1.27 14.40 -13.80
CA ASP A 247 2.65 13.98 -13.64
C ASP A 247 3.39 14.89 -12.68
N GLU A 248 4.43 14.35 -12.06
CA GLU A 248 5.26 15.05 -11.08
C GLU A 248 6.74 14.72 -11.29
N GLY A 249 7.60 15.72 -11.07
CA GLY A 249 9.03 15.64 -11.35
C GLY A 249 9.66 17.01 -11.57
N ASP A 250 10.90 17.01 -12.07
CA ASP A 250 11.51 18.24 -12.59
C ASP A 250 10.88 18.67 -13.92
N ASP A 251 11.09 19.93 -14.30
CA ASP A 251 10.50 20.50 -15.52
C ASP A 251 10.89 19.75 -16.81
N ALA A 252 12.10 19.17 -16.88
CA ALA A 252 12.53 18.45 -18.07
C ALA A 252 11.79 17.12 -18.22
N VAL A 253 11.56 16.40 -17.12
CA VAL A 253 10.72 15.20 -17.08
C VAL A 253 9.28 15.57 -17.45
N LEU A 254 8.74 16.61 -16.83
CA LEU A 254 7.36 17.05 -17.06
C LEU A 254 7.13 17.48 -18.50
N ASP A 255 8.00 18.30 -19.08
CA ASP A 255 7.88 18.75 -20.47
C ASP A 255 7.98 17.58 -21.46
N GLY A 256 8.73 16.53 -21.12
CA GLY A 256 8.85 15.31 -21.92
C GLY A 256 7.59 14.44 -21.87
N VAL A 257 7.06 14.20 -20.66
CA VAL A 257 5.89 13.33 -20.44
C VAL A 257 4.60 14.00 -20.87
N MET A 258 4.45 15.30 -20.64
CA MET A 258 3.20 16.04 -20.88
C MET A 258 3.05 16.55 -22.33
N ARG A 259 4.06 16.41 -23.20
CA ARG A 259 4.02 16.80 -24.62
C ARG A 259 3.23 15.84 -25.53
N VAL A 260 2.32 15.04 -24.96
CA VAL A 260 1.53 14.00 -25.65
C VAL A 260 0.81 14.53 -26.87
#